data_AF-A0A7T1I5B9-F1
#
_entry.id   AF-A0A7T1I5B9-F1
#
_cell.length_a   1.000
_cell.length_b   1.000
_cell.length_c   1.000
_cell.angle_alpha   90.00
_cell.angle_beta   90.00
_cell.angle_gamma   90.00
#
_symmetry.space_group_name_H-M   'P 1'
#
loop_
_entity.id
_entity.type
_entity.pdbx_description
1 polymer ?
#
loop_
_entity_poly.entity_id
_entity_poly.type
_entity_poly.pdbx_seq_one_letter_code
_entity_poly.pdbx_strand_id
1 'polypeptide(L)'
;MVAENRKMIETSSAAKQFYPNDLEPYQSAYLHGGKAKEQWCIQQVSIDGEILQAMVDILNPFSSSTDPGGFHLSVFSSQEFCAELSLFWLFKKLELPCKAQEAWMRECRCSLRRPIRSRQNIRVDMKCKSFRVIGGMAYIHARFTVRDSGDGLFLLEQRGGFRC
;
A
#
# COMPACT_ATOMS: atom_id res chain seq x y z
N MET A 1 -48.59 34.02 -28.93
CA MET A 1 -47.26 33.95 -29.57
C MET A 1 -46.35 34.93 -28.86
N VAL A 2 -45.46 34.45 -27.98
CA VAL A 2 -44.38 35.26 -27.39
C VAL A 2 -43.10 34.54 -27.76
N ALA A 3 -42.37 35.15 -28.68
CA ALA A 3 -41.07 34.68 -29.14
C ALA A 3 -39.98 35.17 -28.17
N GLU A 4 -38.96 34.32 -28.04
CA GLU A 4 -37.57 34.63 -27.74
C GLU A 4 -37.19 35.25 -26.38
N ASN A 5 -36.50 34.44 -25.58
CA ASN A 5 -35.08 34.70 -25.31
C ASN A 5 -34.45 33.50 -24.58
N ARG A 6 -34.02 32.48 -25.34
CA ARG A 6 -33.04 31.51 -24.84
C ARG A 6 -31.65 32.13 -25.01
N LYS A 7 -31.14 32.77 -23.96
CA LYS A 7 -29.70 33.07 -23.87
C LYS A 7 -28.94 31.75 -23.92
N MET A 8 -28.23 31.51 -25.01
CA MET A 8 -27.18 30.50 -25.07
C MET A 8 -26.10 30.90 -24.06
N ILE A 9 -25.85 30.03 -23.07
CA ILE A 9 -24.68 30.16 -22.21
C ILE A 9 -23.52 29.52 -22.97
N GLU A 10 -22.73 30.35 -23.65
CA GLU A 10 -21.45 29.93 -24.19
C GLU A 10 -20.47 29.71 -23.03
N THR A 11 -20.28 28.46 -22.61
CA THR A 11 -19.16 28.10 -21.72
C THR A 11 -17.91 27.85 -22.56
N SER A 12 -17.29 28.93 -23.04
CA SER A 12 -15.88 28.88 -23.42
C SER A 12 -15.04 29.02 -22.15
N SER A 13 -14.79 27.90 -21.46
CA SER A 13 -13.85 27.88 -20.34
C SER A 13 -12.45 27.73 -20.92
N ALA A 14 -11.74 28.84 -21.11
CA ALA A 14 -10.30 28.81 -21.35
C ALA A 14 -9.61 27.96 -20.26
N ALA A 15 -8.64 27.13 -20.65
CA ALA A 15 -7.90 26.30 -19.70
C ALA A 15 -7.22 27.18 -18.66
N LYS A 16 -7.49 26.93 -17.37
CA LYS A 16 -6.86 27.66 -16.27
C LYS A 16 -5.51 27.02 -15.95
N GLN A 17 -4.45 27.82 -16.00
CA GLN A 17 -3.09 27.41 -15.63
C GLN A 17 -2.84 27.70 -14.14
N PHE A 18 -2.13 26.80 -13.47
CA PHE A 18 -1.71 26.93 -12.07
C PHE A 18 -0.18 26.90 -11.99
N TYR A 19 0.40 27.69 -11.09
CA TYR A 19 1.84 27.78 -10.83
C TYR A 19 2.18 27.15 -9.47
N PRO A 20 3.46 26.85 -9.16
CA PRO A 20 3.84 26.16 -7.92
C PRO A 20 3.24 26.73 -6.63
N ASN A 21 3.20 28.07 -6.48
CA ASN A 21 2.61 28.73 -5.31
C ASN A 21 1.09 28.51 -5.21
N ASP A 22 0.40 28.33 -6.34
CA ASP A 22 -1.03 28.00 -6.34
C ASP A 22 -1.27 26.55 -5.91
N LEU A 23 -0.27 25.67 -6.07
CA LEU A 23 -0.35 24.26 -5.73
C LEU A 23 0.00 23.98 -4.26
N GLU A 24 0.85 24.80 -3.65
CA GLU A 24 1.39 24.61 -2.30
C GLU A 24 0.32 24.26 -1.24
N PRO A 25 -0.85 24.94 -1.15
CA PRO A 25 -1.87 24.61 -0.15
C PRO A 25 -2.50 23.23 -0.31
N TYR A 26 -2.38 22.62 -1.49
CA TYR A 26 -2.94 21.31 -1.82
C TYR A 26 -1.91 20.18 -1.72
N GLN A 27 -0.64 20.52 -1.43
CA GLN A 27 0.42 19.53 -1.33
C GLN A 27 0.31 18.72 -0.03
N SER A 28 0.48 17.42 -0.18
CA SER A 28 0.47 16.51 0.97
C SER A 28 1.82 16.54 1.67
N ALA A 29 1.87 17.06 2.90
CA ALA A 29 3.06 17.00 3.75
C ALA A 29 3.56 15.55 3.93
N TYR A 30 2.64 14.58 3.89
CA TYR A 30 2.98 13.16 3.90
C TYR A 30 3.82 12.76 2.68
N LEU A 31 3.41 13.15 1.46
CA LEU A 31 4.15 12.81 0.23
C LEU A 31 5.45 13.61 0.08
N HIS A 32 5.53 14.82 0.65
CA HIS A 32 6.68 15.71 0.54
C HIS A 32 7.71 15.55 1.67
N GLY A 33 7.69 14.43 2.41
CA GLY A 33 8.74 14.11 3.38
C GLY A 33 8.28 13.28 4.57
N GLY A 34 6.96 13.22 4.83
CA GLY A 34 6.41 12.36 5.88
C GLY A 34 6.71 10.89 5.65
N LYS A 35 6.45 10.38 4.43
CA LYS A 35 6.73 8.99 4.03
C LYS A 35 8.18 8.60 4.30
N ALA A 36 9.15 9.43 3.93
CA ALA A 36 10.57 9.11 4.02
C ALA A 36 11.06 8.90 5.46
N LYS A 37 10.26 9.31 6.45
CA LYS A 37 10.56 9.15 7.87
C LYS A 37 9.88 7.92 8.47
N GLU A 38 8.87 7.34 7.80
CA GLU A 38 8.17 6.18 8.33
C GLU A 38 9.08 4.95 8.38
N GLN A 39 9.14 4.34 9.57
CA GLN A 39 9.90 3.11 9.80
C GLN A 39 8.98 2.07 10.40
N TRP A 40 9.18 0.82 10.00
CA TRP A 40 8.39 -0.33 10.45
C TRP A 40 9.29 -1.54 10.66
N CYS A 41 8.79 -2.52 11.39
CA CYS A 41 9.46 -3.80 11.58
C CYS A 41 8.46 -4.95 11.66
N ILE A 42 8.86 -6.11 11.12
CA ILE A 42 8.14 -7.36 11.27
C ILE A 42 8.61 -8.02 12.57
N GLN A 43 7.69 -8.21 13.52
CA GLN A 43 7.99 -8.78 14.84
C GLN A 43 7.98 -10.31 14.81
N GLN A 44 7.00 -10.87 14.12
CA GLN A 44 6.80 -12.31 14.05
C GLN A 44 6.22 -12.68 12.71
N VAL A 45 6.60 -13.85 12.20
CA VAL A 45 6.00 -14.49 11.03
C VAL A 45 5.79 -15.97 11.33
N SER A 46 4.63 -16.51 10.93
CA SER A 46 4.35 -17.94 10.88
C SER A 46 3.82 -18.32 9.50
N ILE A 47 4.27 -19.45 8.98
CA ILE A 47 3.85 -19.97 7.67
C ILE A 47 3.26 -21.36 7.87
N ASP A 48 2.05 -21.56 7.33
CA ASP A 48 1.40 -22.87 7.23
C ASP A 48 0.87 -23.05 5.81
N GLY A 49 1.62 -23.80 5.00
CA GLY A 49 1.36 -24.00 3.58
C GLY A 49 1.26 -22.67 2.81
N GLU A 50 0.06 -22.37 2.32
CA GLU A 50 -0.23 -21.19 1.50
C GLU A 50 -0.66 -19.97 2.32
N ILE A 51 -0.66 -20.09 3.66
CA ILE A 51 -1.02 -19.02 4.58
C ILE A 51 0.24 -18.54 5.29
N LEU A 52 0.39 -17.22 5.37
CA LEU A 52 1.38 -16.57 6.20
C LEU A 52 0.67 -15.59 7.13
N GLN A 53 1.01 -15.61 8.41
CA GLN A 53 0.54 -14.63 9.39
C GLN A 53 1.73 -13.88 9.95
N ALA A 54 1.59 -12.57 10.13
CA ALA A 54 2.63 -11.74 10.66
C ALA A 54 2.10 -10.65 11.60
N MET A 55 2.98 -10.17 12.47
CA MET A 55 2.78 -8.98 13.29
C MET A 55 3.81 -7.92 12.90
N VAL A 56 3.33 -6.70 12.70
CA VAL A 56 4.13 -5.56 12.26
C VAL A 56 3.92 -4.39 13.21
N ASP A 57 5.00 -3.67 13.52
CA ASP A 57 4.96 -2.41 14.23
C ASP A 57 5.45 -1.26 13.35
N ILE A 58 4.90 -0.07 13.58
CA ILE A 58 5.34 1.21 13.02
C ILE A 58 6.14 1.92 14.11
N LEU A 59 7.46 1.96 13.91
CA LEU A 59 8.44 2.49 14.86
C LEU A 59 8.46 4.01 14.86
N ASN A 60 8.42 4.61 13.67
CA ASN A 60 8.44 6.07 13.50
C ASN A 60 7.22 6.53 12.69
N PRO A 61 6.04 6.67 13.31
CA PRO A 61 4.81 7.01 12.61
C PRO A 61 4.82 8.47 12.15
N PHE A 62 4.37 8.74 10.93
CA PHE A 62 4.03 10.11 10.55
C PHE A 62 2.62 10.45 11.04
N SER A 63 2.40 11.70 11.44
CA SER A 63 1.06 12.21 11.75
C SER A 63 0.92 13.57 11.08
N SER A 64 -0.11 13.71 10.26
CA SER A 64 -0.40 14.98 9.59
C SER A 64 -1.10 15.93 10.55
N SER A 65 -0.75 17.21 10.53
CA SER A 65 -1.49 18.25 11.26
C SER A 65 -2.94 18.39 10.77
N THR A 66 -3.23 17.91 9.56
CA THR A 66 -4.57 17.91 8.94
C THR A 66 -5.40 16.65 9.25
N ASP A 67 -4.84 15.67 9.98
CA ASP A 67 -5.57 14.48 10.42
C ASP A 67 -5.79 14.53 11.95
N PRO A 68 -7.00 14.91 12.42
CA PRO A 68 -7.28 15.00 13.85
C PRO A 68 -7.24 13.63 14.57
N GLY A 69 -7.34 12.52 13.82
CA GLY A 69 -7.17 11.16 14.35
C GLY A 69 -5.71 10.78 14.60
N GLY A 70 -4.76 11.66 14.26
CA GLY A 70 -3.34 11.43 14.43
C GLY A 70 -2.79 10.46 13.39
N PHE A 71 -2.04 9.45 13.84
CA PHE A 71 -1.44 8.45 12.97
C PHE A 71 -2.51 7.64 12.23
N HIS A 72 -2.30 7.36 10.95
CA HIS A 72 -2.93 6.25 10.26
C HIS A 72 -1.87 5.50 9.46
N LEU A 73 -2.05 4.19 9.31
CA LEU A 73 -1.16 3.41 8.47
C LEU A 73 -1.27 3.87 7.02
N SER A 74 -0.12 4.23 6.45
CA SER A 74 -0.06 4.65 5.06
C SER A 74 -0.22 3.47 4.09
N VAL A 75 -0.73 3.78 2.90
CA VAL A 75 -0.78 2.82 1.79
C VAL A 75 0.63 2.32 1.44
N PHE A 76 1.63 3.19 1.48
CA PHE A 76 2.99 2.83 1.08
C PHE A 76 3.67 1.89 2.06
N SER A 77 3.63 2.19 3.37
CA SER A 77 4.18 1.26 4.36
C SER A 77 3.46 -0.09 4.29
N SER A 78 2.13 -0.08 4.11
CA SER A 78 1.35 -1.30 3.90
C SER A 78 1.85 -2.12 2.71
N GLN A 79 2.11 -1.45 1.58
CA GLN A 79 2.64 -2.10 0.38
C GLN A 79 4.03 -2.67 0.60
N GLU A 80 4.91 -1.92 1.27
CA GLU A 80 6.31 -2.26 1.50
C GLU A 80 6.42 -3.52 2.37
N PHE A 81 5.81 -3.56 3.55
CA PHE A 81 5.89 -4.75 4.39
C PHE A 81 5.11 -5.94 3.79
N CYS A 82 4.00 -5.72 3.06
CA CYS A 82 3.31 -6.83 2.38
C CYS A 82 4.17 -7.43 1.24
N ALA A 83 4.93 -6.58 0.55
CA ALA A 83 5.88 -7.04 -0.46
C ALA A 83 6.98 -7.86 0.20
N GLU A 84 7.56 -7.39 1.32
CA GLU A 84 8.57 -8.14 2.07
C GLU A 84 8.06 -9.49 2.56
N LEU A 85 6.82 -9.57 3.07
CA LEU A 85 6.19 -10.83 3.47
C LEU A 85 5.95 -11.77 2.28
N SER A 86 5.57 -11.25 1.11
CA SER A 86 5.48 -12.05 -0.13
C SER A 86 6.81 -12.69 -0.49
N LEU A 87 7.90 -11.93 -0.37
CA LEU A 87 9.25 -12.41 -0.65
C LEU A 87 9.67 -13.45 0.38
N PHE A 88 9.48 -13.16 1.66
CA PHE A 88 9.78 -14.10 2.74
C PHE A 88 9.07 -15.45 2.51
N TRP A 89 7.79 -15.42 2.15
CA TRP A 89 7.04 -16.62 1.80
C TRP A 89 7.66 -17.35 0.60
N LEU A 90 8.01 -16.65 -0.48
CA LEU A 90 8.65 -17.27 -1.65
C LEU A 90 10.00 -17.91 -1.32
N PHE A 91 10.87 -17.21 -0.58
CA PHE A 91 12.18 -17.74 -0.19
C PHE A 91 12.02 -19.01 0.66
N LYS A 92 11.06 -19.04 1.58
CA LYS A 92 10.74 -20.24 2.36
C LYS A 92 10.12 -21.35 1.51
N LYS A 93 9.23 -21.03 0.58
CA LYS A 93 8.60 -22.00 -0.34
C LYS A 93 9.62 -22.69 -1.26
N LEU A 94 10.64 -21.96 -1.66
CA LEU A 94 11.72 -22.43 -2.54
C LEU A 94 12.93 -23.01 -1.76
N GLU A 95 12.85 -23.05 -0.42
CA GLU A 95 13.94 -23.51 0.45
C GLU A 95 15.27 -22.77 0.22
N LEU A 96 15.19 -21.50 -0.16
CA LEU A 96 16.35 -20.66 -0.39
C LEU A 96 16.91 -20.15 0.95
N PRO A 97 18.23 -20.24 1.18
CA PRO A 97 18.83 -19.91 2.47
C PRO A 97 18.87 -18.40 2.74
N CYS A 98 18.90 -17.58 1.69
CA CYS A 98 18.95 -16.12 1.79
C CYS A 98 18.38 -15.45 0.53
N LYS A 99 18.20 -14.12 0.60
CA LYS A 99 17.82 -13.30 -0.55
C LYS A 99 18.95 -13.34 -1.59
N ALA A 100 18.73 -14.03 -2.70
CA ALA A 100 19.74 -14.18 -3.75
C ALA A 100 19.71 -13.02 -4.77
N GLN A 101 18.54 -12.44 -5.04
CA GLN A 101 18.36 -11.41 -6.06
C GLN A 101 17.30 -10.38 -5.67
N GLU A 102 17.30 -9.26 -6.39
CA GLU A 102 16.24 -8.26 -6.29
C GLU A 102 14.92 -8.78 -6.84
N ALA A 103 13.85 -8.41 -6.14
CA ALA A 103 12.51 -8.82 -6.46
C ALA A 103 11.65 -7.63 -6.86
N TRP A 104 10.73 -7.87 -7.79
CA TRP A 104 9.94 -6.82 -8.41
C TRP A 104 8.47 -7.07 -8.17
N MET A 105 7.80 -6.10 -7.54
CA MET A 105 6.35 -6.03 -7.50
C MET A 105 5.85 -5.45 -8.82
N ARG A 106 5.08 -6.24 -9.56
CA ARG A 106 4.55 -5.90 -10.88
C ARG A 106 3.20 -5.22 -10.80
N GLU A 107 2.35 -5.71 -9.91
CA GLU A 107 1.00 -5.19 -9.71
C GLU A 107 0.71 -5.11 -8.22
N CYS A 108 0.07 -4.01 -7.81
CA CYS A 108 -0.46 -3.84 -6.47
C CYS A 108 -1.87 -3.25 -6.57
N ARG A 109 -2.84 -3.91 -5.95
CA ARG A 109 -4.20 -3.40 -5.79
C ARG A 109 -4.46 -3.23 -4.30
N CYS A 110 -4.81 -2.03 -3.89
CA CYS A 110 -5.10 -1.70 -2.51
C CYS A 110 -6.56 -1.23 -2.37
N SER A 111 -7.19 -1.61 -1.27
CA SER A 111 -8.49 -1.10 -0.86
C SER A 111 -8.43 -0.77 0.64
N LEU A 112 -8.34 0.54 0.92
CA LEU A 112 -8.48 1.06 2.27
C LEU A 112 -9.98 1.07 2.60
N ARG A 113 -10.40 0.21 3.52
CA ARG A 113 -11.80 0.13 3.97
C ARG A 113 -12.00 1.01 5.19
N ARG A 114 -11.08 0.91 6.16
CA ARG A 114 -11.09 1.65 7.42
C ARG A 114 -9.65 1.95 7.83
N PRO A 115 -9.37 3.15 8.38
CA PRO A 115 -8.01 3.52 8.74
C PRO A 115 -7.49 2.62 9.87
N ILE A 116 -6.29 2.10 9.70
CA ILE A 116 -5.56 1.45 10.78
C ILE A 116 -4.87 2.53 11.60
N ARG A 117 -5.16 2.59 12.89
CA ARG A 117 -4.72 3.67 13.79
C ARG A 117 -3.76 3.18 14.87
N SER A 118 -3.65 1.87 15.05
CA SER A 118 -2.66 1.28 15.96
C SER A 118 -1.30 1.23 15.31
N ARG A 119 -0.28 1.65 16.06
CA ARG A 119 1.13 1.59 15.64
C ARG A 119 1.76 0.24 15.92
N GLN A 120 1.20 -0.52 16.85
CA GLN A 120 1.76 -1.77 17.34
C GLN A 120 0.82 -2.93 17.05
N ASN A 121 1.37 -4.13 16.93
CA ASN A 121 0.64 -5.37 16.75
C ASN A 121 -0.32 -5.34 15.55
N ILE A 122 0.09 -4.68 14.45
CA ILE A 122 -0.66 -4.71 13.21
C ILE A 122 -0.59 -6.13 12.67
N ARG A 123 -1.75 -6.78 12.55
CA ARG A 123 -1.88 -8.16 12.09
C ARG A 123 -1.98 -8.19 10.58
N VAL A 124 -1.14 -9.01 9.96
CA VAL A 124 -1.13 -9.23 8.52
C VAL A 124 -1.40 -10.70 8.25
N ASP A 125 -2.53 -10.99 7.62
CA ASP A 125 -2.83 -12.32 7.10
C ASP A 125 -2.62 -12.32 5.58
N MET A 126 -1.67 -13.13 5.11
CA MET A 126 -1.38 -13.36 3.71
C MET A 126 -1.91 -14.73 3.28
N LYS A 127 -2.54 -14.80 2.12
CA LYS A 127 -2.84 -16.04 1.41
C LYS A 127 -2.23 -16.01 0.02
N CYS A 128 -1.33 -16.95 -0.24
CA CYS A 128 -0.85 -17.23 -1.59
C CYS A 128 -2.02 -17.77 -2.43
N LYS A 129 -2.29 -17.12 -3.56
CA LYS A 129 -3.33 -17.52 -4.52
C LYS A 129 -2.76 -18.36 -5.64
N SER A 130 -1.56 -18.04 -6.09
CA SER A 130 -0.84 -18.85 -7.05
C SER A 130 0.66 -18.60 -6.92
N PHE A 131 1.41 -19.66 -7.19
CA PHE A 131 2.87 -19.67 -7.25
C PHE A 131 3.29 -20.46 -8.48
N ARG A 132 4.28 -19.96 -9.22
CA ARG A 132 4.84 -20.63 -10.42
C ARG A 132 6.32 -20.32 -10.55
N VAL A 133 7.08 -21.28 -11.07
CA VAL A 133 8.46 -21.05 -11.53
C VAL A 133 8.51 -21.26 -13.03
N ILE A 134 8.95 -20.26 -13.78
CA ILE A 134 9.02 -20.31 -15.26
C ILE A 134 10.35 -19.69 -15.68
N GLY A 135 11.20 -20.46 -16.36
CA GLY A 135 12.46 -19.95 -16.90
C GLY A 135 13.40 -19.35 -15.85
N GLY A 136 13.47 -19.95 -14.66
CA GLY A 136 14.27 -19.42 -13.54
C GLY A 136 13.69 -18.17 -12.87
N MET A 137 12.42 -17.83 -13.13
CA MET A 137 11.71 -16.76 -12.45
C MET A 137 10.60 -17.34 -11.58
N ALA A 138 10.64 -17.04 -10.28
CA ALA A 138 9.61 -17.37 -9.32
C ALA A 138 8.56 -16.25 -9.28
N TYR A 139 7.29 -16.59 -9.49
CA TYR A 139 6.17 -15.67 -9.48
C TYR A 139 5.23 -15.99 -8.33
N ILE A 140 4.74 -14.94 -7.67
CA ILE A 140 3.72 -15.02 -6.64
C ILE A 140 2.54 -14.12 -6.95
N HIS A 141 1.35 -14.59 -6.61
CA HIS A 141 0.16 -13.79 -6.47
C HIS A 141 -0.38 -13.97 -5.05
N ALA A 142 -0.41 -12.90 -4.27
CA ALA A 142 -0.77 -12.93 -2.86
C ALA A 142 -1.91 -11.95 -2.55
N ARG A 143 -2.78 -12.34 -1.61
CA ARG A 143 -3.78 -11.47 -1.00
C ARG A 143 -3.47 -11.26 0.47
N PHE A 144 -3.63 -10.03 0.92
CA PHE A 144 -3.37 -9.60 2.28
C PHE A 144 -4.63 -9.01 2.91
N THR A 145 -4.81 -9.31 4.18
CA THR A 145 -5.71 -8.61 5.08
C THR A 145 -4.87 -8.03 6.21
N VAL A 146 -4.81 -6.70 6.27
CA VAL A 146 -4.10 -5.97 7.33
C VAL A 146 -5.14 -5.40 8.29
N ARG A 147 -4.96 -5.63 9.59
CA ARG A 147 -5.88 -5.24 10.66
C ARG A 147 -5.11 -4.76 11.88
N ASP A 148 -5.73 -3.92 12.68
CA ASP A 148 -5.24 -3.60 14.02
C ASP A 148 -6.18 -4.12 15.12
N SER A 149 -5.93 -3.71 16.37
CA SER A 149 -6.74 -4.10 17.53
C SER A 149 -8.11 -3.41 17.56
N GLY A 150 -8.27 -2.32 16.81
CA GLY A 150 -9.55 -1.66 16.61
C GLY A 150 -10.33 -2.32 15.46
N ASP A 151 -10.86 -1.49 14.59
CA ASP A 151 -11.64 -1.91 13.44
C ASP A 151 -10.96 -1.56 12.10
N GLY A 152 -9.67 -1.16 12.15
CA GLY A 152 -8.88 -0.84 10.98
C GLY A 152 -8.80 -2.01 10.00
N LEU A 153 -8.95 -1.71 8.71
CA LEU A 153 -8.96 -2.73 7.67
C LEU A 153 -8.38 -2.21 6.36
N PHE A 154 -7.28 -2.84 5.97
CA PHE A 154 -6.66 -2.64 4.67
C PHE A 154 -6.61 -3.98 3.92
N LEU A 155 -7.13 -4.00 2.69
CA LEU A 155 -7.02 -5.15 1.80
C LEU A 155 -6.00 -4.86 0.71
N LEU A 156 -5.11 -5.81 0.45
CA LEU A 156 -4.07 -5.66 -0.55
C LEU A 156 -3.92 -6.92 -1.38
N GLU A 157 -3.64 -6.76 -2.67
CA GLU A 157 -3.36 -7.87 -3.58
C GLU A 157 -2.13 -7.51 -4.39
N GLN A 158 -1.11 -8.36 -4.32
CA GLN A 158 0.18 -8.13 -4.96
C GLN A 158 0.50 -9.27 -5.93
N ARG A 159 1.12 -8.91 -7.04
CA ARG A 159 1.76 -9.84 -7.95
C ARG A 159 3.18 -9.39 -8.19
N GLY A 160 4.10 -10.33 -8.15
CA GLY A 160 5.49 -10.06 -8.49
C GLY A 160 6.32 -11.32 -8.45
N GLY A 161 7.62 -11.14 -8.36
CA GLY A 161 8.54 -12.25 -8.42
C GLY A 161 9.99 -11.83 -8.42
N PHE A 162 10.86 -12.83 -8.41
CA PHE A 162 12.30 -12.65 -8.55
C PHE A 162 12.90 -13.83 -9.30
N ARG A 163 14.12 -13.63 -9.78
CA ARG A 163 14.86 -14.65 -10.48
C ARG A 163 15.58 -15.55 -9.46
N CYS A 164 15.24 -16.84 -9.49
CA CYS A 164 15.82 -17.89 -8.65
C CYS A 164 16.99 -18.56 -9.36
#